data_AF-A0A016WPK0-F1
#
_entry.id   AF-A0A016WPK0-F1
#
_cell.length_a   1.000
_cell.length_b   1.000
_cell.length_c   1.000
_cell.angle_alpha   90.00
_cell.angle_beta   90.00
_cell.angle_gamma   90.00
#
_symmetry.space_group_name_H-M   'P 1'
#
loop_
_entity.id
_entity.type
_entity.pdbx_description
1 polymer ?
#
loop_
_entity_poly.entity_id
_entity_poly.type
_entity_poly.pdbx_seq_one_letter_code
_entity_poly.pdbx_strand_id
1 'polypeptide(L)'
;MKATLDKLMHAVQGIAKQNVAQVTVSVKTIHDRLLALRNVPSLLESQVDGGTRSQSRTGEELASLAEACIDGECGKIDSELEKLKEVEEQLIETVAIVSRILPSTINELLAQTEESGKNMQELAKLLRVDSTKVVERVKAMLQEREKTKSPQQTTARTSPSPSIQSRSQGGFDDLDTQPNVGHMFAAMALPEVEIFKDPQGRGFSKFVTRFGMKYGNLGLRDDMLAHLLFSKLEGYPKAVAEALPKYIREGSFQEILEALRSKFKTNESANQMKAYMEFKHLKMTKDVTRYCLELESLSRKAYPDASEGDLSRTRAGELVSQLTGWLEYLHFFTTMELAPKESAYKMVKAMAQR
;
A
#
# COMPACT_ATOMS: atom_id res chain seq x y z
N MET A 1 -11.71 14.28 22.25
CA MET A 1 -11.01 13.30 21.39
C MET A 1 -11.21 11.88 21.90
N LYS A 2 -10.81 11.54 23.13
CA LYS A 2 -11.03 10.21 23.76
C LYS A 2 -12.48 9.70 23.66
N ALA A 3 -13.45 10.49 24.11
CA ALA A 3 -14.86 10.13 24.04
C ALA A 3 -15.41 9.92 22.61
N THR A 4 -14.81 10.54 21.59
CA THR A 4 -15.19 10.34 20.18
C THR A 4 -14.60 9.05 19.63
N LEU A 5 -13.36 8.73 20.04
CA LEU A 5 -12.66 7.50 19.68
C LEU A 5 -13.31 6.27 20.31
N ASP A 6 -13.71 6.36 21.58
CA ASP A 6 -14.43 5.28 22.27
C ASP A 6 -15.77 4.96 21.59
N LYS A 7 -16.51 6.00 21.16
CA LYS A 7 -17.77 5.83 20.41
C LYS A 7 -17.55 5.15 19.07
N LEU A 8 -16.51 5.55 18.32
CA LEU A 8 -16.18 4.93 17.03
C LEU A 8 -15.77 3.46 17.23
N MET A 9 -14.96 3.18 18.25
CA MET A 9 -14.52 1.82 18.59
C MET A 9 -15.70 0.91 18.93
N HIS A 10 -16.64 1.38 19.75
CA HIS A 10 -17.86 0.62 20.05
C HIS A 10 -18.75 0.41 18.82
N ALA A 11 -18.87 1.42 17.94
CA ALA A 11 -19.64 1.28 16.71
C ALA A 11 -19.01 0.24 15.76
N VAL A 12 -17.70 0.29 15.55
CA VAL A 12 -16.97 -0.69 14.72
C VAL A 12 -17.09 -2.09 15.31
N GLN A 13 -16.96 -2.23 16.63
CA GLN A 13 -17.13 -3.52 17.31
C GLN A 13 -18.56 -4.07 17.18
N GLY A 14 -19.58 -3.20 17.26
CA GLY A 14 -20.98 -3.57 17.09
C GLY A 14 -21.26 -4.09 15.68
N ILE A 15 -20.82 -3.35 14.65
CA ILE A 15 -20.97 -3.73 13.24
C ILE A 15 -20.26 -5.06 12.96
N ALA A 16 -19.03 -5.22 13.46
CA ALA A 16 -18.25 -6.43 13.23
C ALA A 16 -18.92 -7.67 13.85
N LYS A 17 -19.43 -7.56 15.09
CA LYS A 17 -20.19 -8.65 15.75
C LYS A 17 -21.50 -8.98 15.03
N GLN A 18 -22.21 -7.96 14.55
CA GLN A 18 -23.44 -8.13 13.79
C GLN A 18 -23.19 -8.86 12.47
N ASN A 19 -22.13 -8.48 11.75
CA ASN A 19 -21.77 -9.12 10.49
C ASN A 19 -21.41 -10.60 10.67
N VAL A 20 -20.64 -10.95 11.72
CA VAL A 20 -20.36 -12.36 12.06
C VAL A 20 -21.67 -13.12 12.28
N ALA A 21 -22.55 -12.61 13.15
CA ALA A 21 -23.82 -13.28 13.45
C ALA A 21 -24.69 -13.48 12.20
N GLN A 22 -24.74 -12.49 11.31
CA GLN A 22 -25.49 -12.57 10.06
C GLN A 22 -24.91 -13.63 9.12
N VAL A 23 -23.58 -13.70 8.98
CA VAL A 23 -22.90 -14.68 8.13
C VAL A 23 -23.12 -16.09 8.68
N THR A 24 -22.91 -16.32 9.97
CA THR A 24 -23.13 -17.63 10.61
C THR A 24 -24.55 -18.15 10.38
N VAL A 25 -25.57 -17.30 10.59
CA VAL A 25 -26.98 -17.68 10.38
C VAL A 25 -27.27 -17.98 8.92
N SER A 26 -26.69 -17.21 8.00
CA SER A 26 -26.90 -17.39 6.56
C SER A 26 -26.25 -18.69 6.07
N VAL A 27 -25.01 -18.96 6.45
CA VAL A 27 -24.27 -20.20 6.15
C VAL A 27 -25.08 -21.41 6.62
N LYS A 28 -25.54 -21.40 7.88
CA LYS A 28 -26.35 -22.47 8.43
C LYS A 28 -27.66 -22.69 7.65
N THR A 29 -28.37 -21.62 7.33
CA THR A 29 -29.65 -21.69 6.61
C THR A 29 -29.47 -22.27 5.20
N ILE A 30 -28.39 -21.89 4.50
CA ILE A 30 -28.08 -22.43 3.17
C ILE A 30 -27.74 -23.91 3.28
N HIS A 31 -26.92 -24.30 4.26
CA HIS A 31 -26.57 -25.70 4.50
C HIS A 31 -27.81 -26.57 4.77
N ASP A 32 -28.72 -26.12 5.65
CA ASP A 32 -29.97 -26.84 5.94
C ASP A 32 -30.84 -27.01 4.68
N ARG A 33 -30.87 -26.01 3.80
CA ARG A 33 -31.60 -26.07 2.51
C ARG A 33 -30.94 -27.02 1.50
N LEU A 34 -29.61 -27.10 1.47
CA LEU A 34 -28.91 -28.07 0.62
C LEU A 34 -29.19 -29.50 1.04
N LEU A 35 -29.21 -29.76 2.36
CA LEU A 35 -29.61 -31.07 2.89
C LEU A 35 -31.04 -31.43 2.48
N ALA A 36 -31.97 -30.47 2.55
CA ALA A 36 -33.34 -30.68 2.09
C ALA A 36 -33.42 -30.99 0.58
N LEU A 37 -32.64 -30.28 -0.26
CA LEU A 37 -32.60 -30.50 -1.71
C LEU A 37 -32.00 -31.87 -2.07
N ARG A 38 -30.95 -32.31 -1.38
CA ARG A 38 -30.35 -33.65 -1.58
C ARG A 38 -31.29 -34.80 -1.22
N ASN A 39 -32.32 -34.56 -0.41
CA ASN A 39 -33.33 -35.56 -0.06
C ASN A 39 -34.52 -35.60 -1.05
N VAL A 40 -34.56 -34.73 -2.07
CA VAL A 40 -35.66 -34.71 -3.07
C VAL A 40 -35.70 -35.95 -3.96
N PRO A 41 -34.57 -36.51 -4.45
CA PRO A 41 -34.58 -37.72 -5.26
C PRO A 41 -35.20 -38.94 -4.55
N SER A 42 -34.89 -39.14 -3.27
CA SER A 42 -35.44 -40.25 -2.48
C SER A 42 -36.95 -40.13 -2.22
N LEU A 43 -37.46 -38.90 -2.14
CA LEU A 43 -38.91 -38.62 -2.12
C LEU A 43 -39.59 -39.00 -3.45
N LEU A 44 -38.92 -38.78 -4.59
CA LEU A 44 -39.42 -39.14 -5.91
C LEU A 44 -39.44 -40.66 -6.13
N GLU A 45 -38.40 -41.37 -5.69
CA GLU A 45 -38.33 -42.84 -5.77
C GLU A 45 -39.47 -43.52 -4.98
N SER A 46 -39.78 -43.02 -3.79
CA SER A 46 -40.87 -43.55 -2.95
C SER A 46 -42.27 -43.42 -3.58
N GLN A 47 -42.42 -42.55 -4.59
CA GLN A 47 -43.70 -42.24 -5.25
C GLN A 47 -43.96 -43.10 -6.50
N VAL A 48 -42.91 -43.74 -7.05
CA VAL A 48 -42.96 -44.50 -8.33
C VAL A 48 -43.27 -45.99 -8.12
N ASP A 49 -43.16 -46.50 -6.88
CA ASP A 49 -43.28 -47.92 -6.52
C ASP A 49 -44.71 -48.52 -6.66
N GLY A 50 -45.69 -47.73 -7.14
CA GLY A 50 -47.07 -48.17 -7.38
C GLY A 50 -47.46 -48.40 -8.85
N GLY A 51 -46.57 -48.15 -9.82
CA GLY A 51 -46.87 -48.13 -11.26
C GLY A 51 -46.43 -49.38 -12.05
N THR A 52 -47.05 -49.63 -13.21
CA THR A 52 -46.78 -50.78 -14.08
C THR A 52 -45.31 -50.82 -14.56
N ARG A 53 -44.73 -52.02 -14.75
CA ARG A 53 -43.29 -52.31 -15.02
C ARG A 53 -42.58 -51.45 -16.11
N SER A 54 -43.32 -50.83 -17.02
CA SER A 54 -42.79 -49.94 -18.06
C SER A 54 -42.64 -48.47 -17.62
N GLN A 55 -43.44 -48.01 -16.65
CA GLN A 55 -43.35 -46.68 -16.03
C GLN A 55 -42.25 -46.60 -14.97
N SER A 56 -41.96 -47.71 -14.29
CA SER A 56 -40.89 -47.80 -13.28
C SER A 56 -39.50 -47.50 -13.86
N ARG A 57 -39.19 -48.02 -15.07
CA ARG A 57 -37.87 -47.82 -15.70
C ARG A 57 -37.61 -46.37 -16.13
N THR A 58 -38.65 -45.66 -16.57
CA THR A 58 -38.55 -44.23 -16.91
C THR A 58 -38.51 -43.34 -15.67
N GLY A 59 -39.15 -43.75 -14.57
CA GLY A 59 -39.07 -43.05 -13.29
C GLY A 59 -37.70 -43.19 -12.61
N GLU A 60 -37.09 -44.38 -12.67
CA GLU A 60 -35.77 -44.66 -12.11
C GLU A 60 -34.65 -43.91 -12.86
N GLU A 61 -34.69 -43.87 -14.19
CA GLU A 61 -33.76 -43.06 -15.00
C GLU A 61 -33.89 -41.55 -14.72
N LEU A 62 -35.11 -41.07 -14.44
CA LEU A 62 -35.39 -39.67 -14.15
C LEU A 62 -34.99 -39.30 -12.70
N ALA A 63 -35.13 -40.21 -11.75
CA ALA A 63 -34.62 -40.07 -10.38
C ALA A 63 -33.08 -40.00 -10.36
N SER A 64 -32.41 -40.91 -11.07
CA SER A 64 -30.94 -40.89 -11.19
C SER A 64 -30.41 -39.62 -11.88
N LEU A 65 -31.11 -39.12 -12.90
CA LEU A 65 -30.74 -37.86 -13.56
C LEU A 65 -30.95 -36.66 -12.62
N ALA A 66 -32.04 -36.66 -11.85
CA ALA A 66 -32.32 -35.62 -10.86
C ALA A 66 -31.29 -35.64 -9.73
N GLU A 67 -30.90 -36.82 -9.23
CA GLU A 67 -29.85 -36.99 -8.23
C GLU A 67 -28.51 -36.44 -8.73
N ALA A 68 -28.07 -36.85 -9.92
CA ALA A 68 -26.83 -36.35 -10.51
C ALA A 68 -26.82 -34.83 -10.74
N CYS A 69 -27.95 -34.25 -11.13
CA CYS A 69 -28.08 -32.81 -11.32
C CYS A 69 -28.07 -32.04 -9.99
N ILE A 70 -28.82 -32.54 -8.99
CA ILE A 70 -28.88 -31.97 -7.64
C ILE A 70 -27.52 -32.05 -6.96
N ASP A 71 -26.82 -33.18 -7.05
CA ASP A 71 -25.48 -33.32 -6.46
C ASP A 71 -24.44 -32.44 -7.15
N GLY A 72 -24.51 -32.31 -8.47
CA GLY A 72 -23.64 -31.41 -9.22
C GLY A 72 -23.78 -29.95 -8.79
N GLU A 73 -25.01 -29.44 -8.67
CA GLU A 73 -25.25 -28.06 -8.24
C GLU A 73 -25.03 -27.88 -6.72
N CYS A 74 -25.44 -28.83 -5.88
CA CYS A 74 -25.18 -28.78 -4.44
C CYS A 74 -23.67 -28.84 -4.15
N GLY A 75 -22.87 -29.59 -4.91
CA GLY A 75 -21.41 -29.63 -4.78
C GLY A 75 -20.74 -28.30 -5.11
N LYS A 76 -21.26 -27.54 -6.08
CA LYS A 76 -20.80 -26.17 -6.36
C LYS A 76 -21.13 -25.24 -5.20
N ILE A 77 -22.33 -25.34 -4.63
CA ILE A 77 -22.74 -24.51 -3.49
C ILE A 77 -21.95 -24.88 -2.23
N ASP A 78 -21.67 -26.17 -1.98
CA ASP A 78 -20.80 -26.62 -0.90
C ASP A 78 -19.39 -26.03 -1.02
N SER A 79 -18.85 -25.98 -2.24
CA SER A 79 -17.54 -25.36 -2.51
C SER A 79 -17.53 -23.85 -2.20
N GLU A 80 -18.62 -23.15 -2.50
CA GLU A 80 -18.77 -21.72 -2.15
C GLU A 80 -19.04 -21.53 -0.65
N LEU A 81 -19.74 -22.45 0.02
CA LEU A 81 -19.95 -22.44 1.46
C LEU A 81 -18.64 -22.62 2.23
N GLU A 82 -17.74 -23.48 1.77
CA GLU A 82 -16.41 -23.63 2.38
C GLU A 82 -15.59 -22.34 2.26
N LYS A 83 -15.61 -21.66 1.11
CA LYS A 83 -14.99 -20.34 0.96
C LYS A 83 -15.63 -19.31 1.89
N LEU A 84 -16.95 -19.34 2.04
CA LEU A 84 -17.69 -18.42 2.91
C LEU A 84 -17.37 -18.66 4.39
N LYS A 85 -17.12 -19.91 4.77
CA LYS A 85 -16.67 -20.31 6.11
C LYS A 85 -15.24 -19.86 6.40
N GLU A 86 -14.34 -19.94 5.41
CA GLU A 86 -12.99 -19.35 5.53
C GLU A 86 -13.06 -17.83 5.77
N VAL A 87 -13.95 -17.14 5.05
CA VAL A 87 -14.20 -15.70 5.26
C VAL A 87 -14.81 -15.43 6.65
N GLU A 88 -15.70 -16.30 7.14
CA GLU A 88 -16.25 -16.21 8.49
C GLU A 88 -15.16 -16.33 9.56
N GLU A 89 -14.23 -17.29 9.42
CA GLU A 89 -13.10 -17.47 10.33
C GLU A 89 -12.18 -16.24 10.34
N GLN A 90 -11.84 -15.70 9.17
CA GLN A 90 -11.05 -14.47 9.06
C GLN A 90 -11.75 -13.26 9.69
N LEU A 91 -13.08 -13.18 9.53
CA LEU A 91 -13.87 -12.12 10.14
C LEU A 91 -13.88 -12.23 11.68
N ILE A 92 -14.02 -13.44 12.22
CA ILE A 92 -13.94 -13.72 13.66
C ILE A 92 -12.56 -13.30 14.21
N GLU A 93 -11.48 -13.66 13.54
CA GLU A 93 -10.12 -13.27 13.93
C GLU A 93 -9.96 -11.74 13.92
N THR A 94 -10.44 -11.08 12.87
CA THR A 94 -10.42 -9.62 12.74
C THR A 94 -11.19 -8.96 13.88
N VAL A 95 -12.39 -9.47 14.22
CA VAL A 95 -13.20 -8.98 15.34
C VAL A 95 -12.45 -9.12 16.67
N ALA A 96 -11.72 -10.22 16.86
CA ALA A 96 -10.92 -10.46 18.06
C ALA A 96 -9.76 -9.46 18.18
N ILE A 97 -9.04 -9.19 17.09
CA ILE A 97 -7.97 -8.18 17.04
C ILE A 97 -8.52 -6.79 17.37
N VAL A 98 -9.60 -6.38 16.70
CA VAL A 98 -10.25 -5.07 16.91
C VAL A 98 -10.82 -4.94 18.32
N SER A 99 -11.29 -6.03 18.93
CA SER A 99 -11.87 -6.00 20.28
C SER A 99 -10.83 -6.07 21.40
N ARG A 100 -9.63 -6.60 21.17
CA ARG A 100 -8.65 -6.88 22.23
C ARG A 100 -7.37 -6.07 22.09
N ILE A 101 -6.78 -6.04 20.89
CA ILE A 101 -5.45 -5.47 20.66
C ILE A 101 -5.55 -3.96 20.41
N LEU A 102 -6.49 -3.57 19.55
CA LEU A 102 -6.66 -2.15 19.20
C LEU A 102 -6.98 -1.26 20.42
N PRO A 103 -7.88 -1.65 21.35
CA PRO A 103 -8.20 -0.82 22.51
C PRO A 103 -7.00 -0.68 23.47
N SER A 104 -6.21 -1.74 23.67
CA SER A 104 -5.03 -1.66 24.55
C SER A 104 -3.98 -0.72 23.99
N THR A 105 -3.69 -0.81 22.68
CA THR A 105 -2.69 0.04 22.03
C THR A 105 -3.12 1.51 22.00
N ILE A 106 -4.40 1.78 21.72
CA ILE A 106 -4.94 3.16 21.75
C ILE A 106 -4.85 3.75 23.15
N ASN A 107 -5.23 2.99 24.18
CA ASN A 107 -5.16 3.48 25.56
C ASN A 107 -3.72 3.72 26.03
N GLU A 108 -2.79 2.86 25.64
CA GLU A 108 -1.37 3.04 25.93
C GLU A 108 -0.80 4.29 25.26
N LEU A 109 -1.10 4.52 23.98
CA LEU A 109 -0.69 5.74 23.27
C LEU A 109 -1.31 7.01 23.86
N LEU A 110 -2.58 6.95 24.27
CA LEU A 110 -3.24 8.07 24.96
C LEU A 110 -2.55 8.36 26.30
N ALA A 111 -2.21 7.34 27.08
CA ALA A 111 -1.48 7.50 28.35
C ALA A 111 -0.09 8.10 28.13
N GLN A 112 0.67 7.61 27.14
CA GLN A 112 1.98 8.14 26.78
C GLN A 112 1.91 9.60 26.33
N THR A 113 0.85 9.99 25.61
CA THR A 113 0.66 11.38 25.15
C THR A 113 0.30 12.30 26.31
N GLU A 114 -0.55 11.86 27.23
CA GLU A 114 -0.89 12.61 28.45
C GLU A 114 0.35 12.80 29.35
N GLU A 115 1.17 11.77 29.49
CA GLU A 115 2.41 11.83 30.28
C GLU A 115 3.48 12.71 29.63
N SER A 116 3.68 12.60 28.31
CA SER A 116 4.55 13.51 27.56
C SER A 116 4.10 14.98 27.69
N GLY A 117 2.80 15.23 27.67
CA GLY A 117 2.22 16.56 27.89
C GLY A 117 2.52 17.12 29.28
N LYS A 118 2.40 16.30 30.34
CA LYS A 118 2.76 16.67 31.71
C LYS A 118 4.25 16.96 31.84
N ASN A 119 5.09 16.08 31.29
CA ASN A 119 6.55 16.24 31.30
C ASN A 119 6.97 17.53 30.57
N MET A 120 6.37 17.84 29.42
CA MET A 120 6.61 19.10 28.71
C MET A 120 6.16 20.33 29.51
N GLN A 121 5.02 20.27 30.20
CA GLN A 121 4.57 21.37 31.07
C GLN A 121 5.53 21.59 32.25
N GLU A 122 6.03 20.52 32.85
CA GLU A 122 6.97 20.59 33.97
C GLU A 122 8.33 21.14 33.53
N LEU A 123 8.82 20.71 32.36
CA LEU A 123 10.02 21.26 31.74
C LEU A 123 9.87 22.76 31.45
N ALA A 124 8.71 23.19 30.94
CA ALA A 124 8.42 24.60 30.68
C ALA A 124 8.43 25.45 31.96
N LYS A 125 7.90 24.93 33.07
CA LYS A 125 7.97 25.57 34.39
C LYS A 125 9.40 25.70 34.89
N LEU A 126 10.19 24.63 34.79
CA LEU A 126 11.61 24.59 35.19
C LEU A 126 12.45 25.59 34.39
N LEU A 127 12.25 25.66 33.08
CA LEU A 127 12.99 26.53 32.18
C LEU A 127 12.46 27.98 32.16
N ARG A 128 11.35 28.26 32.86
CA ARG A 128 10.63 29.56 32.84
C ARG A 128 10.28 30.03 31.43
N VAL A 129 9.99 29.09 30.53
CA VAL A 129 9.62 29.39 29.15
C VAL A 129 8.14 29.14 28.98
N ASP A 130 7.44 30.09 28.36
CA ASP A 130 6.05 29.90 27.97
C ASP A 130 5.97 28.86 26.85
N SER A 131 5.39 27.69 27.12
CA SER A 131 5.40 26.56 26.18
C SER A 131 4.73 26.90 24.86
N THR A 132 3.75 27.83 24.86
CA THR A 132 3.09 28.32 23.66
C THR A 132 4.04 29.15 22.78
N LYS A 133 4.94 29.92 23.39
CA LYS A 133 5.95 30.71 22.65
C LYS A 133 7.01 29.83 22.01
N VAL A 134 7.36 28.69 22.62
CA VAL A 134 8.30 27.72 22.02
C VAL A 134 7.68 27.10 20.77
N VAL A 135 6.41 26.67 20.85
CA VAL A 135 5.70 26.08 19.70
C VAL A 135 5.56 27.11 18.56
N GLU A 136 5.16 28.34 18.87
CA GLU A 136 5.06 29.41 17.87
C GLU A 136 6.44 29.76 17.27
N ARG A 137 7.51 29.75 18.07
CA ARG A 137 8.88 29.99 17.56
C ARG A 137 9.35 28.85 16.67
N VAL A 138 9.09 27.59 17.03
CA VAL A 138 9.41 26.41 16.20
C VAL A 138 8.59 26.43 14.91
N LYS A 139 7.30 26.80 14.98
CA LYS A 139 6.43 26.96 13.81
C LYS A 139 6.94 28.06 12.88
N ALA A 140 7.36 29.20 13.43
CA ALA A 140 8.00 30.27 12.67
C ALA A 140 9.32 29.81 12.02
N MET A 141 10.15 29.07 12.74
CA MET A 141 11.41 28.52 12.21
C MET A 141 11.19 27.49 11.09
N LEU A 142 10.13 26.68 11.18
CA LEU A 142 9.77 25.73 10.12
C LEU A 142 9.23 26.45 8.88
N GLN A 143 8.40 27.48 9.05
CA GLN A 143 7.90 28.32 7.96
C GLN A 143 9.01 29.15 7.29
N GLU A 144 10.00 29.63 8.04
CA GLU A 144 11.20 30.29 7.49
C GLU A 144 12.07 29.32 6.67
N ARG A 145 12.10 28.04 7.07
CA ARG A 145 12.82 26.97 6.34
C ARG A 145 12.15 26.58 5.03
N GLU A 146 10.84 26.77 4.92
CA GLU A 146 10.08 26.57 3.68
C GLU A 146 10.23 27.75 2.71
N LYS A 147 10.37 28.98 3.22
CA LYS A 147 10.60 30.18 2.39
C LYS A 147 12.02 30.30 1.84
N THR A 148 12.99 29.61 2.41
CA THR A 148 14.42 29.65 2.00
C THR A 148 14.79 28.65 0.90
N LYS A 149 13.84 27.89 0.36
CA LYS A 149 14.03 27.00 -0.81
C LYS A 149 13.42 27.59 -2.09
N SER A 150 13.99 28.68 -2.61
CA SER A 150 13.96 29.01 -4.05
C SER A 150 15.15 29.89 -4.45
N PRO A 151 15.66 29.77 -5.69
CA PRO A 151 17.06 29.99 -6.00
C PRO A 151 17.42 31.45 -6.26
N GLN A 152 18.63 31.82 -5.83
CA GLN A 152 19.32 33.06 -6.15
C GLN A 152 19.37 33.29 -7.67
N GLN A 153 18.81 34.41 -8.14
CA GLN A 153 19.11 34.97 -9.45
C GLN A 153 20.35 35.87 -9.35
N THR A 154 21.39 35.46 -10.06
CA THR A 154 22.61 36.21 -10.34
C THR A 154 22.31 37.42 -11.22
N THR A 155 22.79 38.58 -10.79
CA THR A 155 22.77 39.85 -11.50
C THR A 155 23.75 39.87 -12.68
N ALA A 156 23.28 40.18 -13.91
CA ALA A 156 24.09 40.87 -14.93
C ALA A 156 23.25 41.46 -16.08
N ARG A 157 23.24 42.81 -16.13
CA ARG A 157 23.32 43.73 -17.30
C ARG A 157 22.32 43.65 -18.47
N THR A 158 21.37 44.60 -18.44
CA THR A 158 21.04 45.65 -19.45
C THR A 158 21.34 45.43 -20.94
N SER A 159 20.27 45.43 -21.76
CA SER A 159 19.98 46.38 -22.88
C SER A 159 18.63 46.06 -23.57
N PRO A 160 17.99 47.00 -24.31
CA PRO A 160 16.53 47.20 -24.26
C PRO A 160 15.72 46.91 -25.56
N SER A 161 14.48 46.42 -25.39
CA SER A 161 13.24 46.67 -26.18
C SER A 161 13.20 46.33 -27.70
N PRO A 162 12.02 46.10 -28.35
CA PRO A 162 10.71 46.70 -28.03
C PRO A 162 9.48 45.78 -27.96
N SER A 163 8.60 46.16 -27.03
CA SER A 163 7.15 46.32 -27.13
C SER A 163 6.45 45.83 -28.41
N ILE A 164 5.62 44.80 -28.26
CA ILE A 164 4.37 44.69 -29.03
C ILE A 164 3.23 44.64 -28.01
N GLN A 165 2.54 45.78 -27.89
CA GLN A 165 1.22 45.87 -27.30
C GLN A 165 0.25 45.15 -28.23
N SER A 166 -0.49 44.16 -27.71
CA SER A 166 -1.81 43.84 -28.23
C SER A 166 -2.81 43.88 -27.10
N ARG A 167 -3.56 44.98 -27.11
CA ARG A 167 -4.76 45.26 -26.34
C ARG A 167 -5.90 44.55 -27.06
N SER A 168 -6.50 43.55 -26.43
CA SER A 168 -7.85 43.11 -26.78
C SER A 168 -8.61 42.82 -25.49
N GLN A 169 -9.36 43.83 -25.10
CA GLN A 169 -10.43 43.79 -24.12
C GLN A 169 -11.64 43.18 -24.84
N GLY A 170 -12.19 42.10 -24.31
CA GLY A 170 -13.38 41.45 -24.86
C GLY A 170 -13.77 40.29 -23.96
N GLY A 171 -14.67 40.54 -23.02
CA GLY A 171 -15.27 39.49 -22.21
C GLY A 171 -16.23 38.66 -23.05
N PHE A 172 -16.18 37.35 -22.87
CA PHE A 172 -17.31 36.44 -22.96
C PHE A 172 -16.91 35.18 -22.18
N ASP A 173 -17.60 34.94 -21.07
CA ASP A 173 -17.63 33.64 -20.41
C ASP A 173 -18.33 32.65 -21.35
N ASP A 174 -17.66 31.53 -21.69
CA ASP A 174 -18.18 30.15 -21.58
C ASP A 174 -17.27 29.10 -22.30
N LEU A 175 -16.98 28.01 -21.58
CA LEU A 175 -16.61 26.65 -22.00
C LEU A 175 -15.34 26.30 -22.83
N ASP A 176 -14.31 25.91 -22.07
CA ASP A 176 -13.43 24.72 -22.15
C ASP A 176 -13.07 24.02 -23.49
N THR A 177 -11.77 23.71 -23.58
CA THR A 177 -11.06 22.78 -24.49
C THR A 177 -10.44 23.37 -25.76
N GLN A 178 -9.66 24.45 -25.66
CA GLN A 178 -8.56 24.63 -26.61
C GLN A 178 -7.26 24.02 -26.05
N PRO A 179 -6.57 23.14 -26.80
CA PRO A 179 -5.25 22.68 -26.41
C PRO A 179 -4.32 23.90 -26.37
N ASN A 180 -3.91 24.29 -25.17
CA ASN A 180 -2.94 25.36 -25.00
C ASN A 180 -1.63 24.93 -25.67
N VAL A 181 -1.30 25.59 -26.79
CA VAL A 181 -0.13 25.28 -27.61
C VAL A 181 1.16 25.30 -26.77
N GLY A 182 1.21 26.09 -25.69
CA GLY A 182 2.31 26.10 -24.73
C GLY A 182 2.52 24.76 -24.01
N HIS A 183 1.45 24.04 -23.64
CA HIS A 183 1.56 22.71 -23.04
C HIS A 183 2.06 21.68 -24.05
N MET A 184 1.68 21.81 -25.32
CA MET A 184 2.17 20.94 -26.37
C MET A 184 3.68 21.12 -26.58
N PHE A 185 4.17 22.37 -26.67
CA PHE A 185 5.61 22.63 -26.75
C PHE A 185 6.38 22.15 -25.51
N ALA A 186 5.82 22.34 -24.31
CA ALA A 186 6.43 21.83 -23.08
C ALA A 186 6.52 20.30 -23.06
N ALA A 187 5.48 19.59 -23.49
CA ALA A 187 5.46 18.14 -23.59
C ALA A 187 6.47 17.61 -24.62
N MET A 188 6.64 18.30 -25.75
CA MET A 188 7.61 17.96 -26.79
C MET A 188 9.07 18.14 -26.34
N ALA A 189 9.32 19.06 -25.39
CA ALA A 189 10.63 19.26 -24.78
C ALA A 189 10.97 18.19 -23.72
N LEU A 190 9.99 17.43 -23.24
CA LEU A 190 10.22 16.35 -22.27
C LEU A 190 10.70 15.07 -22.98
N PRO A 191 11.66 14.34 -22.37
CA PRO A 191 12.11 13.06 -22.90
C PRO A 191 10.95 12.06 -23.01
N GLU A 192 11.15 11.03 -23.84
CA GLU A 192 10.14 9.98 -23.99
C GLU A 192 9.94 9.21 -22.67
N VAL A 193 8.67 8.98 -22.33
CA VAL A 193 8.35 8.20 -21.12
C VAL A 193 8.75 6.74 -21.40
N GLU A 194 9.68 6.26 -20.58
CA GLU A 194 10.21 4.89 -20.61
C GLU A 194 9.10 3.85 -20.35
N ILE A 195 9.29 2.65 -20.90
CA ILE A 195 8.39 1.52 -20.67
C ILE A 195 8.50 1.05 -19.22
N PHE A 196 7.36 0.92 -18.54
CA PHE A 196 7.27 0.37 -17.19
C PHE A 196 7.07 -1.14 -17.22
N LYS A 197 8.05 -1.87 -16.68
CA LYS A 197 8.11 -3.34 -16.71
C LYS A 197 8.41 -3.99 -15.37
N ASP A 198 8.45 -3.23 -14.27
CA ASP A 198 8.81 -3.77 -12.96
C ASP A 198 7.64 -4.61 -12.40
N PRO A 199 7.81 -5.94 -12.24
CA PRO A 199 6.72 -6.82 -11.82
C PRO A 199 6.28 -6.59 -10.36
N GLN A 200 7.07 -5.86 -9.57
CA GLN A 200 6.79 -5.56 -8.18
C GLN A 200 6.21 -4.16 -7.98
N GLY A 201 5.90 -3.44 -9.07
CA GLY A 201 5.33 -2.10 -8.99
C GLY A 201 6.33 -1.01 -8.55
N ARG A 202 7.62 -1.33 -8.41
CA ARG A 202 8.60 -0.38 -7.89
C ARG A 202 8.79 0.79 -8.84
N GLY A 203 8.72 2.00 -8.31
CA GLY A 203 8.88 3.21 -9.11
C GLY A 203 7.65 3.56 -9.95
N PHE A 204 6.53 2.86 -9.78
CA PHE A 204 5.28 3.18 -10.50
C PHE A 204 4.84 4.63 -10.26
N SER A 205 4.95 5.15 -9.04
CA SER A 205 4.65 6.56 -8.75
C SER A 205 5.52 7.55 -9.54
N LYS A 206 6.82 7.25 -9.70
CA LYS A 206 7.74 8.06 -10.52
C LYS A 206 7.38 7.98 -12.00
N PHE A 207 7.02 6.79 -12.48
CA PHE A 207 6.53 6.58 -13.84
C PHE A 207 5.25 7.38 -14.10
N VAL A 208 4.22 7.27 -13.25
CA VAL A 208 2.95 8.02 -13.37
C VAL A 208 3.19 9.52 -13.34
N THR A 209 4.14 9.99 -12.52
CA THR A 209 4.51 11.42 -12.50
C THR A 209 5.07 11.89 -13.83
N ARG A 210 6.04 11.15 -14.40
CA ARG A 210 6.62 11.47 -15.72
C ARG A 210 5.58 11.39 -16.84
N PHE A 211 4.71 10.37 -16.78
CA PHE A 211 3.60 10.20 -17.71
C PHE A 211 2.65 11.39 -17.66
N GLY A 212 2.22 11.80 -16.45
CA GLY A 212 1.34 12.94 -16.26
C GLY A 212 1.96 14.26 -16.72
N MET A 213 3.24 14.49 -16.45
CA MET A 213 3.96 15.67 -16.93
C MET A 213 3.98 15.76 -18.46
N LYS A 214 4.14 14.62 -19.15
CA LYS A 214 4.22 14.59 -20.61
C LYS A 214 2.86 14.63 -21.29
N TYR A 215 1.89 13.88 -20.80
CA TYR A 215 0.62 13.64 -21.51
C TYR A 215 -0.60 14.27 -20.86
N GLY A 216 -0.55 14.53 -19.54
CA GLY A 216 -1.70 14.99 -18.78
C GLY A 216 -2.20 16.39 -19.15
N ASN A 217 -1.32 17.26 -19.64
CA ASN A 217 -1.66 18.64 -20.01
C ASN A 217 -1.95 18.81 -21.51
N LEU A 218 -2.01 17.71 -22.27
CA LEU A 218 -2.24 17.75 -23.73
C LEU A 218 -3.73 17.84 -24.11
N GLY A 219 -4.64 17.89 -23.13
CA GLY A 219 -6.09 17.92 -23.38
C GLY A 219 -6.61 16.65 -24.04
N LEU A 220 -5.92 15.52 -23.84
CA LEU A 220 -6.35 14.22 -24.34
C LEU A 220 -7.51 13.70 -23.51
N ARG A 221 -8.46 13.06 -24.18
CA ARG A 221 -9.54 12.33 -23.52
C ARG A 221 -9.00 11.14 -22.73
N ASP A 222 -9.75 10.73 -21.72
CA ASP A 222 -9.39 9.64 -20.81
C ASP A 222 -9.12 8.31 -21.53
N ASP A 223 -9.88 7.99 -22.58
CA ASP A 223 -9.69 6.78 -23.38
C ASP A 223 -8.33 6.79 -24.11
N MET A 224 -7.93 7.94 -24.65
CA MET A 224 -6.62 8.07 -25.32
C MET A 224 -5.47 8.05 -24.31
N LEU A 225 -5.64 8.68 -23.14
CA LEU A 225 -4.66 8.61 -22.05
C LEU A 225 -4.50 7.18 -21.53
N ALA A 226 -5.59 6.42 -21.41
CA ALA A 226 -5.57 5.02 -21.02
C ALA A 226 -4.83 4.15 -22.05
N HIS A 227 -5.15 4.32 -23.34
CA HIS A 227 -4.44 3.62 -24.42
C HIS A 227 -2.94 3.93 -24.42
N LEU A 228 -2.57 5.20 -24.25
CA LEU A 228 -1.17 5.62 -24.19
C LEU A 228 -0.48 5.05 -22.96
N LEU A 229 -1.13 5.07 -21.79
CA LEU A 229 -0.62 4.45 -20.57
C LEU A 229 -0.34 2.97 -20.78
N PHE A 230 -1.30 2.21 -21.33
CA PHE A 230 -1.16 0.77 -21.55
C PHE A 230 -0.07 0.45 -22.58
N SER A 231 0.14 1.32 -23.58
CA SER A 231 1.25 1.18 -24.53
C SER A 231 2.63 1.34 -23.87
N LYS A 232 2.69 2.00 -22.70
CA LYS A 232 3.89 2.21 -21.89
C LYS A 232 4.06 1.18 -20.77
N LEU A 233 3.19 0.18 -20.69
CA LEU A 233 3.33 -0.96 -19.78
C LEU A 233 3.82 -2.17 -20.56
N GLU A 234 4.69 -2.98 -19.96
CA GLU A 234 5.17 -4.23 -20.55
C GLU A 234 5.27 -5.33 -19.49
N GLY A 235 5.12 -6.59 -19.90
CA GLY A 235 5.21 -7.73 -18.99
C GLY A 235 4.09 -7.75 -17.95
N TYR A 236 4.46 -8.03 -16.69
CA TYR A 236 3.48 -8.18 -15.60
C TYR A 236 2.59 -6.95 -15.37
N PRO A 237 3.12 -5.71 -15.32
CA PRO A 237 2.28 -4.51 -15.24
C PRO A 237 1.21 -4.41 -16.33
N LYS A 238 1.54 -4.82 -17.56
CA LYS A 238 0.59 -4.83 -18.68
C LYS A 238 -0.50 -5.87 -18.47
N ALA A 239 -0.13 -7.08 -18.05
CA ALA A 239 -1.10 -8.13 -17.72
C ALA A 239 -2.05 -7.70 -16.58
N VAL A 240 -1.54 -7.00 -15.55
CA VAL A 240 -2.36 -6.45 -14.46
C VAL A 240 -3.35 -5.42 -14.99
N ALA A 241 -2.90 -4.51 -15.87
CA ALA A 241 -3.76 -3.51 -16.48
C ALA A 241 -4.86 -4.13 -17.36
N GLU A 242 -4.52 -5.15 -18.15
CA GLU A 242 -5.45 -5.87 -19.00
C GLU A 242 -6.45 -6.73 -18.22
N ALA A 243 -6.05 -7.22 -17.04
CA ALA A 243 -6.91 -7.98 -16.14
C ALA A 243 -7.87 -7.10 -15.31
N LEU A 244 -7.77 -5.77 -15.38
CA LEU A 244 -8.72 -4.89 -14.71
C LEU A 244 -10.14 -5.10 -15.25
N PRO A 245 -11.18 -5.02 -14.38
CA PRO A 245 -12.56 -5.09 -14.81
C PRO A 245 -12.86 -4.09 -15.94
N LYS A 246 -13.70 -4.52 -16.91
CA LYS A 246 -14.02 -3.74 -18.11
C LYS A 246 -14.53 -2.33 -17.77
N TYR A 247 -15.41 -2.21 -16.77
CA TYR A 247 -15.94 -0.92 -16.31
C TYR A 247 -14.88 0.03 -15.75
N ILE A 248 -13.75 -0.49 -15.24
CA ILE A 248 -12.61 0.33 -14.79
C ILE A 248 -11.77 0.74 -16.00
N ARG A 249 -11.50 -0.18 -16.93
CA ARG A 249 -10.70 0.11 -18.14
C ARG A 249 -11.37 1.11 -19.08
N GLU A 250 -12.69 1.16 -19.07
CA GLU A 250 -13.51 2.11 -19.85
C GLU A 250 -13.97 3.31 -19.02
N GLY A 251 -13.56 3.38 -17.75
CA GLY A 251 -13.86 4.49 -16.84
C GLY A 251 -12.91 5.67 -17.02
N SER A 252 -12.86 6.52 -15.99
CA SER A 252 -11.97 7.68 -16.02
C SER A 252 -10.50 7.29 -15.92
N PHE A 253 -9.61 8.13 -16.46
CA PHE A 253 -8.17 7.88 -16.40
C PHE A 253 -7.66 7.81 -14.95
N GLN A 254 -8.28 8.59 -14.05
CA GLN A 254 -7.96 8.56 -12.61
C GLN A 254 -8.38 7.24 -11.94
N GLU A 255 -9.52 6.68 -12.29
CA GLU A 255 -9.96 5.38 -11.76
C GLU A 255 -9.00 4.25 -12.19
N ILE A 256 -8.52 4.28 -13.43
CA ILE A 256 -7.51 3.34 -13.93
C ILE A 256 -6.20 3.49 -13.14
N LEU A 257 -5.72 4.73 -12.95
CA LEU A 257 -4.50 4.97 -12.19
C LEU A 257 -4.62 4.51 -10.75
N GLU A 258 -5.74 4.76 -10.07
CA GLU A 258 -5.91 4.35 -8.68
C GLU A 258 -6.07 2.84 -8.55
N ALA A 259 -6.75 2.17 -9.49
CA ALA A 259 -6.82 0.71 -9.54
C ALA A 259 -5.43 0.08 -9.73
N LEU A 260 -4.62 0.62 -10.65
CA LEU A 260 -3.24 0.16 -10.84
C LEU A 260 -2.37 0.45 -9.62
N ARG A 261 -2.47 1.65 -9.04
CA ARG A 261 -1.77 1.99 -7.79
C ARG A 261 -2.15 1.04 -6.68
N SER A 262 -3.43 0.72 -6.50
CA SER A 262 -3.88 -0.23 -5.49
C SER A 262 -3.24 -1.61 -5.71
N LYS A 263 -3.26 -2.13 -6.94
CA LYS A 263 -2.65 -3.43 -7.28
C LYS A 263 -1.13 -3.45 -7.08
N PHE A 264 -0.44 -2.33 -7.29
CA PHE A 264 1.01 -2.23 -7.07
C PHE A 264 1.38 -1.85 -5.61
N LYS A 265 0.52 -1.13 -4.88
CA LYS A 265 0.70 -0.74 -3.46
C LYS A 265 0.69 -1.94 -2.52
N THR A 266 -0.09 -2.99 -2.82
CA THR A 266 -0.18 -4.21 -1.99
C THR A 266 1.19 -4.87 -1.75
N ASN A 267 2.20 -4.55 -2.57
CA ASN A 267 3.54 -5.11 -2.44
C ASN A 267 4.57 -4.18 -1.80
N GLU A 268 4.38 -2.87 -1.72
CA GLU A 268 5.46 -1.98 -1.24
C GLU A 268 5.67 -2.10 0.27
N SER A 269 4.61 -1.98 1.07
CA SER A 269 4.69 -2.15 2.53
C SER A 269 4.98 -3.59 2.94
N ALA A 270 4.41 -4.58 2.24
CA ALA A 270 4.67 -5.99 2.47
C ALA A 270 6.12 -6.38 2.12
N ASN A 271 6.66 -5.90 1.00
CA ASN A 271 8.05 -6.14 0.64
C ASN A 271 9.01 -5.37 1.54
N GLN A 272 8.64 -4.16 1.98
CA GLN A 272 9.42 -3.40 2.97
C GLN A 272 9.45 -4.14 4.30
N MET A 273 8.31 -4.64 4.79
CA MET A 273 8.22 -5.43 6.01
C MET A 273 9.02 -6.73 5.89
N LYS A 274 8.92 -7.43 4.75
CA LYS A 274 9.73 -8.61 4.46
C LYS A 274 11.22 -8.30 4.49
N ALA A 275 11.65 -7.24 3.81
CA ALA A 275 13.04 -6.81 3.79
C ALA A 275 13.53 -6.39 5.18
N TYR A 276 12.68 -5.75 5.99
CA TYR A 276 12.97 -5.41 7.38
C TYR A 276 13.15 -6.67 8.24
N MET A 277 12.27 -7.66 8.09
CA MET A 277 12.37 -8.93 8.80
C MET A 277 13.66 -9.68 8.40
N GLU A 278 13.94 -9.81 7.10
CA GLU A 278 15.18 -10.40 6.60
C GLU A 278 16.42 -9.65 7.10
N PHE A 279 16.38 -8.31 7.08
CA PHE A 279 17.43 -7.45 7.62
C PHE A 279 17.70 -7.72 9.11
N LYS A 280 16.65 -7.82 9.94
CA LYS A 280 16.77 -8.06 11.38
C LYS A 280 17.24 -9.46 11.75
N HIS A 281 16.98 -10.44 10.90
CA HIS A 281 17.39 -11.83 11.10
C HIS A 281 18.68 -12.17 10.35
N LEU A 282 19.30 -11.21 9.66
CA LEU A 282 20.54 -11.42 8.93
C LEU A 282 21.66 -11.78 9.91
N LYS A 283 22.31 -12.92 9.67
CA LYS A 283 23.42 -13.40 10.49
C LYS A 283 24.68 -13.59 9.65
N MET A 284 25.80 -13.16 10.20
CA MET A 284 27.10 -13.35 9.55
C MET A 284 27.54 -14.80 9.74
N THR A 285 27.79 -15.50 8.62
CA THR A 285 28.24 -16.89 8.64
C THR A 285 29.76 -16.96 8.66
N LYS A 286 30.42 -16.76 7.51
CA LYS A 286 31.89 -16.80 7.36
C LYS A 286 32.46 -15.76 6.40
N ASP A 287 31.64 -15.21 5.49
CA ASP A 287 32.07 -14.25 4.49
C ASP A 287 31.53 -12.85 4.82
N VAL A 288 32.43 -12.00 5.33
CA VAL A 288 32.14 -10.59 5.67
C VAL A 288 31.69 -9.80 4.44
N THR A 289 32.26 -10.08 3.27
CA THR A 289 31.95 -9.35 2.04
C THR A 289 30.53 -9.67 1.57
N ARG A 290 30.18 -10.96 1.53
CA ARG A 290 28.81 -11.39 1.19
C ARG A 290 27.79 -10.84 2.18
N TYR A 291 28.07 -10.93 3.47
CA TYR A 291 27.21 -10.37 4.51
C TYR A 291 27.00 -8.86 4.30
N CYS A 292 28.07 -8.10 4.04
CA CYS A 292 27.98 -6.66 3.79
C CYS A 292 27.12 -6.32 2.56
N LEU A 293 27.23 -7.08 1.47
CA LEU A 293 26.39 -6.88 0.28
C LEU A 293 24.91 -7.13 0.57
N GLU A 294 24.59 -8.20 1.31
CA GLU A 294 23.21 -8.51 1.71
C GLU A 294 22.67 -7.44 2.67
N LEU A 295 23.47 -6.99 3.62
CA LEU A 295 23.15 -5.91 4.56
C LEU A 295 22.85 -4.59 3.85
N GLU A 296 23.69 -4.19 2.88
CA GLU A 296 23.49 -2.98 2.07
C GLU A 296 22.20 -3.06 1.26
N SER A 297 21.93 -4.21 0.64
CA SER A 297 20.74 -4.45 -0.17
C SER A 297 19.46 -4.41 0.67
N LEU A 298 19.43 -5.14 1.79
CA LEU A 298 18.27 -5.26 2.66
C LEU A 298 17.98 -3.95 3.40
N SER A 299 19.01 -3.25 3.90
CA SER A 299 18.81 -1.96 4.58
C SER A 299 18.19 -0.89 3.68
N ARG A 300 18.57 -0.81 2.39
CA ARG A 300 17.93 0.12 1.44
C ARG A 300 16.46 -0.24 1.17
N LYS A 301 16.13 -1.53 1.16
CA LYS A 301 14.76 -2.01 0.93
C LYS A 301 13.88 -1.85 2.18
N ALA A 302 14.46 -2.05 3.37
CA ALA A 302 13.75 -1.94 4.65
C ALA A 302 13.48 -0.47 5.04
N TYR A 303 14.40 0.45 4.68
CA TYR A 303 14.29 1.86 5.01
C TYR A 303 14.49 2.74 3.74
N PRO A 304 13.52 2.75 2.81
CA PRO A 304 13.64 3.46 1.54
C PRO A 304 13.78 4.99 1.70
N ASP A 305 13.23 5.54 2.79
CA ASP A 305 13.25 6.99 3.08
C ASP A 305 14.43 7.42 3.97
N ALA A 306 15.26 6.48 4.44
CA ALA A 306 16.39 6.80 5.31
C ALA A 306 17.53 7.44 4.52
N SER A 307 18.18 8.45 5.10
CA SER A 307 19.37 9.05 4.51
C SER A 307 20.53 8.06 4.50
N GLU A 308 21.48 8.19 3.56
CA GLU A 308 22.68 7.33 3.56
C GLU A 308 23.49 7.44 4.86
N GLY A 309 23.46 8.59 5.55
CA GLY A 309 24.08 8.73 6.87
C GLY A 309 23.36 7.91 7.96
N ASP A 310 22.02 7.85 7.93
CA ASP A 310 21.26 6.99 8.85
C ASP A 310 21.52 5.52 8.56
N LEU A 311 21.46 5.14 7.28
CA LEU A 311 21.77 3.79 6.82
C LEU A 311 23.21 3.39 7.17
N SER A 312 24.18 4.30 7.05
CA SER A 312 25.58 4.06 7.42
C SER A 312 25.71 3.72 8.89
N ARG A 313 25.07 4.47 9.81
CA ARG A 313 25.09 4.10 11.24
C ARG A 313 24.38 2.79 11.53
N THR A 314 23.21 2.55 10.92
CA THR A 314 22.47 1.30 11.11
C THR A 314 23.28 0.09 10.63
N ARG A 315 23.88 0.18 9.43
CA ARG A 315 24.71 -0.90 8.86
C ARG A 315 25.98 -1.12 9.70
N ALA A 316 26.61 -0.05 10.18
CA ALA A 316 27.80 -0.16 11.04
C ALA A 316 27.46 -0.90 12.34
N GLY A 317 26.38 -0.51 13.03
CA GLY A 317 25.95 -1.16 14.26
C GLY A 317 25.60 -2.63 14.06
N GLU A 318 24.89 -2.94 12.98
CA GLU A 318 24.53 -4.32 12.65
C GLU A 318 25.79 -5.17 12.36
N LEU A 319 26.73 -4.66 11.57
CA LEU A 319 28.01 -5.33 11.31
C LEU A 319 28.84 -5.56 12.59
N VAL A 320 28.99 -4.54 13.44
CA VAL A 320 29.69 -4.68 14.73
C VAL A 320 29.03 -5.74 15.63
N SER A 321 27.69 -5.82 15.61
CA SER A 321 26.95 -6.80 16.42
C SER A 321 27.26 -8.26 16.06
N GLN A 322 27.64 -8.52 14.80
CA GLN A 322 28.02 -9.85 14.33
C GLN A 322 29.50 -10.18 14.59
N LEU A 323 30.31 -9.17 14.93
CA LEU A 323 31.76 -9.28 15.16
C LEU A 323 32.14 -9.36 16.65
N THR A 324 31.18 -9.58 17.54
CA THR A 324 31.40 -9.64 19.01
C THR A 324 32.38 -10.72 19.45
N GLY A 325 32.53 -11.80 18.66
CA GLY A 325 33.49 -12.87 18.93
C GLY A 325 34.92 -12.62 18.40
N TRP A 326 35.16 -11.50 17.70
CA TRP A 326 36.48 -11.19 17.14
C TRP A 326 37.35 -10.48 18.18
N LEU A 327 38.66 -10.74 18.16
CA LEU A 327 39.61 -10.14 19.10
C LEU A 327 39.65 -8.60 18.99
N GLU A 328 39.37 -8.09 17.79
CA GLU A 328 39.34 -6.67 17.45
C GLU A 328 37.97 -6.01 17.72
N TYR A 329 37.02 -6.69 18.38
CA TYR A 329 35.68 -6.15 18.66
C TYR A 329 35.68 -4.72 19.20
N LEU A 330 36.54 -4.45 20.20
CA LEU A 330 36.65 -3.11 20.80
C LEU A 330 37.15 -2.05 19.79
N HIS A 331 38.01 -2.44 18.86
CA HIS A 331 38.47 -1.54 17.79
C HIS A 331 37.35 -1.27 16.77
N PHE A 332 36.55 -2.27 16.41
CA PHE A 332 35.37 -2.07 15.55
C PHE A 332 34.36 -1.12 16.20
N PHE A 333 34.05 -1.33 17.47
CA PHE A 333 33.13 -0.50 18.23
C PHE A 333 33.63 0.96 18.35
N THR A 334 34.89 1.14 18.76
CA THR A 334 35.50 2.48 18.87
C THR A 334 35.56 3.20 17.52
N THR A 335 35.89 2.47 16.45
CA THR A 335 35.90 3.04 15.09
C THR A 335 34.52 3.51 14.67
N MET A 336 33.47 2.76 15.00
CA MET A 336 32.10 3.16 14.72
C MET A 336 31.67 4.40 15.51
N GLU A 337 32.01 4.49 16.80
CA GLU A 337 31.64 5.62 17.66
C GLU A 337 32.32 6.93 17.25
N LEU A 338 33.60 6.86 16.85
CA LEU A 338 34.39 8.03 16.47
C LEU A 338 34.17 8.45 15.01
N ALA A 339 33.62 7.56 14.17
CA ALA A 339 33.44 7.84 12.76
C ALA A 339 32.33 8.88 12.51
N PRO A 340 32.52 9.77 11.52
CA PRO A 340 31.43 10.60 11.00
C PRO A 340 30.24 9.75 10.55
N LYS A 341 29.03 10.29 10.75
CA LYS A 341 27.75 9.60 10.48
C LYS A 341 27.70 8.94 9.10
N GLU A 342 28.24 9.59 8.07
CA GLU A 342 28.20 9.12 6.69
C GLU A 342 29.23 8.02 6.40
N SER A 343 30.35 7.98 7.13
CA SER A 343 31.47 7.08 6.87
C SER A 343 31.60 5.90 7.83
N ALA A 344 30.81 5.87 8.92
CA ALA A 344 30.88 4.83 9.95
C ALA A 344 30.88 3.42 9.37
N TYR A 345 29.93 3.11 8.48
CA TYR A 345 29.88 1.78 7.87
C TYR A 345 31.09 1.47 7.00
N LYS A 346 31.54 2.43 6.19
CA LYS A 346 32.69 2.25 5.30
C LYS A 346 33.97 1.94 6.08
N MET A 347 34.17 2.61 7.22
CA MET A 347 35.35 2.43 8.07
C MET A 347 35.34 1.06 8.75
N VAL A 348 34.21 0.66 9.35
CA VAL A 348 34.07 -0.66 9.99
C VAL A 348 34.20 -1.78 8.95
N LYS A 349 33.52 -1.66 7.80
CA LYS A 349 33.61 -2.62 6.70
C LYS A 349 35.05 -2.81 6.21
N ALA A 350 35.77 -1.71 5.98
CA ALA A 350 37.17 -1.77 5.54
C ALA A 350 38.09 -2.42 6.58
N MET A 351 37.77 -2.29 7.87
CA MET A 351 38.51 -2.97 8.94
C MET A 351 38.18 -4.46 8.98
N ALA A 352 36.92 -4.85 8.79
CA ALA A 352 36.46 -6.24 8.89
C ALA A 352 36.83 -7.09 7.65
N GLN A 353 37.20 -6.44 6.55
CA GLN A 353 37.64 -7.09 5.31
C GLN A 353 39.18 -7.17 5.18
N ARG A 354 39.92 -6.67 6.17
CA ARG A 354 41.37 -6.89 6.29
C ARG A 354 41.62 -8.23 6.95
#